data_AF-A0A7C1PR96-F1
#
_entry.id   AF-A0A7C1PR96-F1
#
_cell.length_a   1.000
_cell.length_b   1.000
_cell.length_c   1.000
_cell.angle_alpha   90.00
_cell.angle_beta   90.00
_cell.angle_gamma   90.00
#
_symmetry.space_group_name_H-M   'P 1'
#
loop_
_entity.id
_entity.type
_entity.pdbx_description
1 polymer ?
#
loop_
_entity_poly.entity_id
_entity_poly.type
_entity_poly.pdbx_seq_one_letter_code
_entity_poly.pdbx_strand_id
1 'polypeptide(L)' 'MRTIDISNLYSDTTKLSELDIYIQKAREMAGEGNDIIITGAGPVWLYLKIAHALHGVARRLIYRNPVAGDVVIFDHSPD' A
#
# COMPACT_ATOMS: atom_id res chain seq x y z
N MET A 1 -0.83 11.43 -7.73
CA MET A 1 -0.65 9.97 -7.59
C MET A 1 0.72 9.67 -6.99
N ARG A 2 0.79 8.93 -5.88
CA ARG A 2 2.03 8.55 -5.18
C ARG A 2 2.27 7.06 -5.30
N THR A 3 3.52 6.63 -5.39
CA THR A 3 3.87 5.21 -5.43
C THR A 3 4.59 4.82 -4.15
N ILE A 4 4.15 3.73 -3.53
CA ILE A 4 4.75 3.11 -2.36
C ILE A 4 5.26 1.74 -2.78
N ASP A 5 6.57 1.56 -2.72
CA ASP A 5 7.18 0.25 -2.85
C ASP A 5 7.16 -0.46 -1.48
N ILE A 6 6.45 -1.58 -1.39
CA ILE A 6 6.28 -2.36 -0.17
C ILE A 6 7.62 -2.88 0.37
N SER A 7 8.62 -3.10 -0.50
CA SER A 7 9.94 -3.57 -0.04
C SER A 7 10.69 -2.51 0.77
N ASN A 8 10.30 -1.23 0.67
CA ASN A 8 10.91 -0.15 1.46
C ASN A 8 10.32 -0.04 2.88
N LEU A 9 9.29 -0.81 3.22
CA LEU A 9 8.67 -0.78 4.55
C LEU A 9 9.47 -1.58 5.60
N TYR A 10 10.26 -2.55 5.14
CA TYR A 10 11.07 -3.46 5.95
C TYR A 10 12.50 -3.54 5.39
N SER A 11 13.40 -4.22 6.10
CA SER A 11 14.79 -4.41 5.66
C SER A 11 14.93 -5.70 4.83
N ASP A 12 15.16 -6.84 5.48
CA ASP A 12 15.36 -8.11 4.76
C ASP A 12 14.11 -8.98 4.75
N THR A 13 13.60 -9.31 5.94
CA THR A 13 12.44 -10.19 6.11
C THR A 13 11.38 -9.50 6.93
N THR A 14 10.16 -9.46 6.39
CA THR A 14 8.98 -8.96 7.08
C THR A 14 8.66 -9.81 8.31
N LYS A 15 8.34 -9.18 9.43
CA LYS A 15 7.91 -9.85 10.66
C LYS A 15 6.53 -9.39 11.08
N LEU A 16 5.69 -10.32 11.49
CA LEU A 16 4.34 -10.00 11.96
C LEU A 16 4.35 -9.13 13.23
N SER A 17 5.37 -9.28 14.08
CA SER A 17 5.58 -8.45 15.29
C SER A 17 5.88 -6.98 14.98
N GLU A 18 6.26 -6.65 13.75
CA GLU A 18 6.56 -5.28 13.30
C GLU A 18 5.44 -4.71 12.41
N LEU A 19 4.30 -5.41 12.32
CA LEU A 19 3.20 -5.05 11.42
C LEU A 19 2.73 -3.60 11.60
N ASP A 20 2.59 -3.15 12.85
CA ASP A 20 2.13 -1.78 13.14
C ASP A 20 3.12 -0.72 12.63
N ILE A 21 4.43 -1.02 12.67
CA ILE A 21 5.47 -0.13 12.13
C ILE A 21 5.32 -0.02 10.60
N TYR A 22 5.11 -1.14 9.91
CA TYR A 22 4.93 -1.15 8.46
C TYR A 22 3.67 -0.38 8.04
N ILE A 23 2.56 -0.58 8.78
CA ILE A 23 1.31 0.16 8.57
C ILE A 23 1.53 1.66 8.76
N GLN A 24 2.19 2.06 9.85
CA GLN A 24 2.43 3.47 10.14
C GLN A 24 3.26 4.15 9.05
N LYS A 25 4.37 3.52 8.62
CA LYS A 25 5.18 4.00 7.50
C LYS A 25 4.37 4.16 6.22
N ALA A 26 3.56 3.17 5.87
CA ALA A 26 2.73 3.23 4.66
C ALA A 26 1.70 4.37 4.72
N ARG A 27 1.08 4.59 5.88
CA ARG A 27 0.13 5.71 6.09
C ARG A 27 0.82 7.08 5.96
N GLU A 28 2.01 7.23 6.55
CA GLU A 28 2.80 8.46 6.43
C GLU A 28 3.22 8.75 4.98
N MET A 29 3.68 7.72 4.26
CA MET A 29 4.04 7.84 2.85
C MET A 29 2.83 8.18 1.97
N ALA A 30 1.67 7.57 2.26
CA ALA A 30 0.43 7.82 1.54
C ALA A 30 -0.06 9.27 1.72
N GLY A 31 -0.07 9.76 2.97
CA GLY A 31 -0.77 11.00 3.32
C GLY A 31 -2.28 10.93 3.06
N GLU A 32 -3.00 11.97 3.46
CA GLU A 32 -4.47 11.97 3.36
C GLU A 32 -4.97 12.38 1.97
N GLY A 33 -6.00 11.68 1.47
CA GLY A 33 -6.74 12.04 0.25
C GLY A 33 -6.00 11.83 -1.07
N ASN A 34 -4.81 11.23 -1.06
CA ASN A 34 -4.04 10.99 -2.28
C ASN A 34 -4.47 9.70 -3.00
N ASP A 35 -4.24 9.66 -4.32
CA ASP A 35 -4.27 8.41 -5.08
C ASP A 35 -2.94 7.68 -4.93
N ILE A 36 -3.01 6.43 -4.51
CA ILE A 36 -1.86 5.62 -4.16
C ILE A 36 -1.72 4.43 -5.09
N ILE A 37 -0.49 4.15 -5.51
CA ILE A 37 -0.07 2.88 -6.10
C ILE A 37 0.80 2.14 -5.09
N ILE A 38 0.48 0.89 -4.79
CA ILE A 38 1.37 -0.03 -4.06
C ILE A 38 1.98 -1.04 -5.03
N THR A 39 3.27 -1.33 -4.87
CA THR A 39 4.05 -2.22 -5.74
C THR A 39 5.21 -2.86 -4.98
N GLY A 40 6.01 -3.68 -5.67
CA GLY A 40 7.28 -4.20 -5.17
C GLY A 40 7.21 -5.56 -4.49
N ALA A 41 8.33 -5.99 -3.90
CA ALA A 41 8.38 -7.28 -3.22
C ALA A 41 7.71 -7.22 -1.84
N GLY A 42 7.01 -8.28 -1.47
CA GLY A 42 6.40 -8.42 -0.15
C GLY A 42 5.44 -9.60 -0.10
N PRO A 43 5.20 -10.17 1.08
CA PRO A 43 4.24 -11.26 1.23
C PRO A 43 2.81 -10.74 1.09
N VAL A 44 1.91 -11.59 0.59
CA VAL A 44 0.50 -11.25 0.34
C VAL A 44 -0.19 -10.67 1.59
N TRP A 45 0.11 -11.20 2.77
CA TRP A 45 -0.51 -10.71 4.02
C TRP A 45 -0.16 -9.25 4.32
N LEU A 46 1.05 -8.79 3.95
CA LEU A 46 1.45 -7.41 4.18
C LEU A 46 0.67 -6.48 3.25
N TYR A 47 0.55 -6.85 1.98
CA TYR A 47 -0.28 -6.14 1.01
C TYR A 47 -1.72 -5.98 1.50
N LEU A 48 -2.34 -7.06 2.00
CA LEU A 48 -3.70 -7.02 2.53
C LEU A 48 -3.84 -6.06 3.72
N LYS A 49 -2.88 -6.07 4.65
CA LYS A 49 -2.88 -5.19 5.81
C LYS A 49 -2.66 -3.73 5.44
N ILE A 50 -1.73 -3.43 4.54
CA ILE A 50 -1.49 -2.08 4.04
C ILE A 50 -2.71 -1.57 3.27
N ALA A 51 -3.28 -2.37 2.36
CA ALA A 51 -4.46 -1.97 1.60
C ALA A 51 -5.64 -1.63 2.52
N HIS A 52 -5.90 -2.46 3.54
CA HIS A 52 -6.94 -2.18 4.53
C HIS A 52 -6.65 -0.89 5.32
N ALA A 53 -5.43 -0.69 5.80
CA ALA A 53 -5.05 0.50 6.55
C ALA A 53 -5.13 1.80 5.73
N LEU A 54 -4.94 1.71 4.41
CA LEU A 54 -5.04 2.85 3.51
C LEU A 54 -6.47 3.14 3.03
N HIS A 55 -7.44 2.25 3.24
CA HIS A 55 -8.83 2.41 2.76
C HIS A 55 -9.53 3.67 3.31
N GLY A 56 -9.21 4.07 4.54
CA GLY A 56 -9.69 5.32 5.15
C GLY A 56 -8.72 6.50 5.06
N VAL A 57 -7.62 6.37 4.30
CA VAL A 57 -6.55 7.39 4.22
C VAL A 57 -6.38 7.89 2.79
N ALA A 58 -6.30 6.97 1.83
CA ALA A 58 -6.18 7.27 0.41
C ALA A 58 -7.55 7.46 -0.24
N ARG A 59 -7.62 8.32 -1.25
CA ARG A 59 -8.83 8.48 -2.08
C ARG A 59 -9.04 7.28 -3.00
N ARG A 60 -7.95 6.76 -3.57
CA ARG A 60 -7.91 5.61 -4.47
C ARG A 60 -6.66 4.79 -4.21
N LEU A 61 -6.75 3.47 -4.31
CA LEU A 61 -5.61 2.57 -4.17
C LEU A 61 -5.55 1.60 -5.36
N ILE A 62 -4.37 1.53 -5.96
CA ILE A 62 -4.03 0.65 -7.08
C ILE A 62 -2.90 -0.28 -6.65
N TYR A 63 -3.03 -1.57 -6.93
CA TYR A 63 -1.91 -2.50 -6.91
C TYR A 63 -1.29 -2.56 -8.31
N ARG A 64 0.01 -2.28 -8.42
CA ARG A 64 0.76 -2.42 -9.67
C ARG A 64 1.53 -3.73 -9.66
N ASN A 65 1.14 -4.64 -10.55
CA ASN A 65 1.84 -5.87 -10.81
C ASN A 65 2.73 -5.73 -12.06
N PRO A 66 3.98 -6.22 -12.07
CA PRO A 66 4.88 -6.09 -13.21
C PRO A 66 4.42 -6.85 -14.47
N VAL A 67 3.49 -7.80 -14.35
CA VAL A 67 2.96 -8.62 -15.46
C VAL A 67 1.55 -8.18 -15.82
N ALA A 68 0.65 -8.08 -14.83
CA ALA A 68 -0.76 -7.79 -15.06
C ALA A 68 -1.07 -6.28 -15.16
N GLY A 69 -0.11 -5.41 -14.86
CA GLY A 69 -0.31 -3.96 -14.83
C GLY A 69 -1.08 -3.51 -13.59
N ASP A 70 -1.89 -2.46 -13.76
CA ASP A 70 -2.59 -1.80 -12.67
C ASP A 70 -3.95 -2.45 -12.37
N VAL A 71 -4.14 -2.85 -11.11
CA VAL A 71 -5.40 -3.37 -10.59
C VAL A 71 -5.91 -2.42 -9.53
N VAL A 72 -7.10 -1.86 -9.74
CA VAL A 72 -7.76 -1.02 -8.73
C VAL A 72 -8.20 -1.90 -7.56
N ILE A 73 -7.77 -1.56 -6.34
CA ILE A 73 -8.20 -2.24 -5.12
C ILE A 73 -9.47 -1.57 -4.59
N PHE A 74 -9.46 -0.24 -4.50
CA PHE A 74 -10.65 0.56 -4.22
C PHE A 74 -10.52 1.93 -4.89
N ASP A 75 -11.67 2.55 -5.14
CA ASP A 75 -11.77 3.89 -5.69
C ASP A 75 -12.95 4.63 -5.03
N HIS A 76 -12.65 5.73 -4.33
CA HIS A 76 -13.65 6.63 -3.78
C HIS A 76 -13.70 7.97 -4.54
N SER A 77 -13.11 8.04 -5.74
CA SER A 77 -13.28 9.19 -6.62
C SER A 77 -14.77 9.36 -6.96
N PRO A 78 -15.36 10.54 -6.73
CA PRO A 78 -16.75 10.82 -7.10
C PRO A 78 -16.92 11.22 -8.58
N ASP A 79 -15.81 11.48 -9.28
CA ASP A 79 -15.70 11.89 -10.68
C ASP A 79 -15.45 10.72 -11.65
#